data_AF-A0A1V5BEZ7-F1
#
_entry.id   AF-A0A1V5BEZ7-F1
#
_cell.length_a   1.000
_cell.length_b   1.000
_cell.length_c   1.000
_cell.angle_alpha   90.00
_cell.angle_beta   90.00
_cell.angle_gamma   90.00
#
_symmetry.space_group_name_H-M   'P 1'
#
loop_
_entity.id
_entity.type
_entity.pdbx_description
1 polymer ?
#
loop_
_entity_poly.entity_id
_entity_poly.type
_entity_poly.pdbx_seq_one_letter_code
_entity_poly.pdbx_strand_id
1 'polypeptide(L)'
;MNYSKAVRKKFKQLATLAYEKELRAELKILSEKFKLWDEGKIDTWTLEEAIHNFHQGPSKKLYGRYTDLSPDMIVPYALAKGLISLDDIPSEIADEIKIKAETFK
;
A
#
# COMPACT_ATOMS: atom_id res chain seq x y z
N MET A 1 12.47 -8.73 -16.21
CA MET A 1 13.39 -9.73 -15.64
C MET A 1 12.80 -11.13 -15.78
N ASN A 2 13.65 -12.14 -16.00
CA ASN A 2 13.21 -13.53 -16.19
C ASN A 2 13.17 -14.27 -14.85
N TYR A 3 12.11 -14.05 -14.07
CA TYR A 3 11.91 -14.74 -12.79
C TYR A 3 11.19 -16.07 -12.95
N SER A 4 11.50 -17.02 -12.06
CA SER A 4 10.76 -18.28 -11.94
C SER A 4 9.26 -18.02 -11.72
N LYS A 5 8.42 -19.01 -12.07
CA LYS A 5 6.95 -18.90 -11.84
C LYS A 5 6.64 -18.72 -10.35
N ALA A 6 7.41 -19.37 -9.47
CA ALA A 6 7.26 -19.26 -8.03
C ALA A 6 7.58 -17.85 -7.52
N VAL A 7 8.70 -17.27 -7.98
CA VAL A 7 9.10 -15.90 -7.62
C VAL A 7 8.07 -14.88 -8.11
N ARG A 8 7.58 -15.00 -9.35
CA ARG A 8 6.52 -14.11 -9.86
C ARG A 8 5.22 -14.19 -9.05
N LYS A 9 4.84 -15.39 -8.60
CA LYS A 9 3.69 -15.57 -7.71
C LYS A 9 3.92 -14.86 -6.37
N LYS A 10 5.12 -14.99 -5.80
CA LYS A 10 5.47 -14.36 -4.54
C LYS A 10 5.48 -12.83 -4.64
N PHE A 11 6.02 -12.26 -5.71
CA PHE A 11 5.93 -10.81 -5.98
C PHE A 11 4.49 -10.30 -5.95
N LYS A 12 3.56 -11.00 -6.62
CA LYS A 12 2.14 -10.63 -6.61
C LYS A 12 1.56 -10.65 -5.19
N GLN A 13 1.86 -11.70 -4.42
CA GLN A 13 1.38 -11.82 -3.04
C GLN A 13 1.89 -10.68 -2.15
N LEU A 14 3.18 -10.34 -2.26
CA LEU A 14 3.79 -9.25 -1.49
C LEU A 14 3.24 -7.89 -1.92
N ALA A 15 3.04 -7.66 -3.22
CA ALA A 15 2.41 -6.44 -3.72
C ALA A 15 0.96 -6.30 -3.22
N THR A 16 0.17 -7.38 -3.22
CA THR A 16 -1.19 -7.38 -2.65
C THR A 16 -1.17 -7.08 -1.14
N LEU A 17 -0.23 -7.68 -0.39
CA LEU A 17 -0.09 -7.41 1.05
C LEU A 17 0.28 -5.94 1.33
N ALA A 18 1.20 -5.37 0.55
CA ALA A 18 1.59 -3.97 0.66
C ALA A 18 0.41 -3.04 0.37
N TYR A 19 -0.37 -3.33 -0.69
CA TYR A 19 -1.57 -2.55 -1.02
C TYR A 19 -2.58 -2.58 0.12
N GLU A 20 -2.88 -3.75 0.67
CA GLU A 20 -3.80 -3.91 1.79
C GLU A 20 -3.37 -3.06 3.00
N LYS A 21 -2.08 -3.10 3.36
CA LYS A 21 -1.55 -2.35 4.50
C LYS A 21 -1.65 -0.84 4.32
N GLU A 22 -1.32 -0.31 3.15
CA GLU A 22 -1.47 1.13 2.86
C GLU A 22 -2.94 1.55 2.84
N LEU A 23 -3.80 0.78 2.16
CA LEU A 23 -5.23 1.08 2.10
C LEU A 23 -5.85 1.07 3.50
N ARG A 24 -5.46 0.11 4.34
CA ARG A 24 -5.90 0.03 5.74
C ARG A 24 -5.47 1.27 6.53
N ALA A 25 -4.28 1.80 6.31
CA ALA A 25 -3.81 3.00 6.99
C ALA A 25 -4.68 4.22 6.63
N GLU A 26 -4.96 4.41 5.34
CA GLU A 26 -5.86 5.50 4.87
C GLU A 26 -7.29 5.33 5.39
N LEU A 27 -7.80 4.09 5.39
CA LEU A 27 -9.14 3.80 5.93
C LEU A 27 -9.24 4.03 7.44
N LYS A 28 -8.15 3.87 8.20
CA LYS A 28 -8.13 4.23 9.63
C LYS A 28 -8.35 5.73 9.84
N ILE A 29 -7.72 6.57 9.01
CA ILE A 29 -7.91 8.03 9.05
C ILE A 29 -9.39 8.36 8.76
N LEU A 30 -9.99 7.73 7.76
CA LEU A 30 -11.40 7.92 7.45
C LEU A 30 -12.30 7.42 8.61
N SER A 31 -11.98 6.28 9.22
CA SER A 31 -12.71 5.72 10.36
C SER A 31 -12.73 6.67 11.57
N GLU A 32 -11.65 7.41 11.82
CA GLU A 32 -11.63 8.43 12.87
C GLU A 32 -12.63 9.56 12.59
N LYS A 33 -12.85 9.94 11.33
CA LYS A 33 -13.88 10.93 10.97
C LYS A 33 -15.28 10.42 11.28
N PHE A 34 -15.58 9.15 11.01
CA PHE A 34 -16.84 8.54 11.41
C PHE A 34 -17.05 8.60 12.93
N LYS A 35 -16.02 8.31 13.73
CA LYS A 35 -16.11 8.40 15.20
C LYS A 35 -16.39 9.84 15.67
N LEU A 36 -15.69 10.82 15.12
CA LEU A 36 -15.91 12.23 15.46
C LEU A 36 -17.33 12.69 15.12
N TRP A 37 -17.90 12.19 14.02
CA TRP A 37 -19.28 12.48 13.63
C TRP A 37 -20.29 11.85 14.58
N ASP A 38 -20.09 10.57 14.94
CA ASP A 38 -20.93 9.86 15.91
C ASP A 38 -20.92 10.54 17.30
N GLU A 39 -19.77 11.11 17.69
CA GLU A 39 -19.61 11.91 18.91
C GLU A 39 -20.16 13.36 18.79
N GLY A 40 -20.72 13.75 17.63
CA GLY A 40 -21.26 15.09 17.38
C GLY A 40 -20.19 16.19 17.28
N LYS A 41 -18.91 15.84 17.10
CA LYS A 41 -17.79 16.79 17.01
C LYS A 41 -17.61 17.39 15.61
N ILE A 42 -18.13 16.71 14.59
CA ILE A 42 -18.20 17.23 13.22
C ILE A 42 -19.61 16.99 12.67
N ASP A 43 -20.03 17.81 11.72
CA ASP A 43 -21.31 17.66 11.06
C ASP A 43 -21.26 16.67 9.87
N THR A 44 -22.43 16.37 9.32
CA THR A 44 -22.58 15.44 8.20
C THR A 44 -21.87 15.92 6.93
N TRP A 45 -21.79 17.24 6.70
CA TRP A 45 -21.12 17.81 5.54
C TRP A 45 -19.60 17.61 5.61
N THR A 46 -19.02 17.80 6.79
CA THR A 46 -17.60 17.55 7.05
C THR A 46 -17.25 16.07 6.84
N LEU A 47 -18.12 15.15 7.27
CA LEU A 47 -17.92 13.72 7.03
C LEU A 47 -18.04 13.37 5.55
N GLU A 48 -19.03 13.91 4.84
CA GLU A 48 -19.22 13.71 3.40
C GLU A 48 -18.00 14.17 2.60
N GLU A 49 -17.48 15.36 2.90
CA GLU A 49 -16.27 15.89 2.27
C GLU A 49 -15.05 15.00 2.56
N ALA A 50 -14.92 14.47 3.79
CA ALA A 50 -13.83 13.55 4.13
C ALA A 50 -13.90 12.24 3.32
N ILE A 51 -15.10 11.68 3.12
CA ILE A 51 -15.32 10.50 2.28
C ILE A 51 -14.98 10.81 0.82
N HIS A 52 -15.44 11.96 0.31
CA HIS A 52 -15.14 12.41 -1.05
C HIS A 52 -13.63 12.55 -1.28
N ASN A 53 -12.93 13.21 -0.36
CA ASN A 53 -11.49 13.40 -0.40
C ASN A 53 -10.71 12.08 -0.34
N PHE A 54 -11.14 11.14 0.52
CA PHE A 54 -10.56 9.79 0.55
C PHE A 54 -10.69 9.08 -0.81
N HIS A 55 -11.89 9.12 -1.40
CA HIS A 55 -12.17 8.45 -2.67
C HIS A 55 -11.36 9.06 -3.83
N GLN A 56 -11.38 10.39 -3.97
CA GLN A 56 -10.71 11.08 -5.09
C GLN A 56 -9.19 11.13 -4.95
N GLY A 57 -8.67 11.12 -3.71
CA GLY A 57 -7.26 11.25 -3.42
C GLY A 57 -6.61 9.90 -3.07
N PRO A 58 -6.48 9.55 -1.78
CA PRO A 58 -5.75 8.38 -1.32
C PRO A 58 -6.15 7.07 -2.01
N SER A 59 -7.45 6.75 -2.06
CA SER A 59 -7.94 5.49 -2.63
C SER A 59 -7.56 5.37 -4.11
N LYS A 60 -7.82 6.42 -4.90
CA LYS A 60 -7.47 6.49 -6.33
C LYS A 60 -5.96 6.40 -6.56
N LYS A 61 -5.14 7.10 -5.76
CA LYS A 61 -3.67 7.08 -5.87
C LYS A 61 -3.11 5.70 -5.58
N LEU A 62 -3.60 5.04 -4.53
CA LEU A 62 -3.18 3.67 -4.20
C LEU A 62 -3.60 2.70 -5.31
N TYR A 63 -4.85 2.77 -5.76
CA TYR A 63 -5.31 1.95 -6.87
C TYR A 63 -4.39 2.08 -8.10
N GLY A 64 -4.17 3.30 -8.58
CA GLY A 64 -3.29 3.54 -9.74
C GLY A 64 -1.88 2.99 -9.52
N ARG A 65 -1.26 3.23 -8.35
CA ARG A 65 0.07 2.68 -8.05
C ARG A 65 0.12 1.16 -8.19
N TYR A 66 -0.84 0.45 -7.60
CA TYR A 66 -0.81 -1.01 -7.54
C TYR A 66 -1.38 -1.70 -8.78
N THR A 67 -2.10 -0.99 -9.66
CA THR A 67 -2.50 -1.50 -10.98
C THR A 67 -1.50 -1.19 -12.08
N ASP A 68 -0.85 -0.03 -12.01
CA ASP A 68 -0.03 0.47 -13.12
C ASP A 68 1.43 0.02 -13.00
N LEU A 69 1.94 -0.16 -11.77
CA LEU A 69 3.29 -0.64 -11.54
C LEU A 69 3.35 -2.16 -11.47
N SER A 70 4.40 -2.73 -12.06
CA SER A 70 4.62 -4.16 -11.98
C SER A 70 5.00 -4.59 -10.55
N PRO A 71 4.62 -5.82 -10.12
CA PRO A 71 4.91 -6.31 -8.78
C PRO A 71 6.41 -6.28 -8.39
N ASP A 72 7.32 -6.44 -9.35
CA ASP A 72 8.77 -6.36 -9.15
C ASP A 72 9.31 -4.93 -8.97
N MET A 73 8.50 -3.90 -9.27
CA MET A 73 8.76 -2.51 -8.85
C MET A 73 8.10 -2.18 -7.51
N ILE A 74 6.91 -2.74 -7.24
CA ILE A 74 6.17 -2.51 -5.99
C ILE A 74 6.89 -3.10 -4.78
N VAL A 75 7.45 -4.30 -4.89
CA VAL A 75 8.04 -4.99 -3.73
C VAL A 75 9.26 -4.25 -3.14
N PRO A 76 10.22 -3.73 -3.92
CA PRO A 76 11.27 -2.86 -3.39
C PRO A 76 10.73 -1.60 -2.71
N TYR A 77 9.74 -0.94 -3.30
CA TYR A 77 9.06 0.21 -2.68
C TYR A 77 8.44 -0.16 -1.33
N ALA A 78 7.71 -1.28 -1.29
CA ALA A 78 7.04 -1.76 -0.10
C ALA A 78 8.03 -2.10 1.02
N LEU A 79 9.18 -2.69 0.68
CA LEU A 79 10.26 -2.94 1.63
C LEU A 79 10.83 -1.62 2.17
N ALA A 80 11.11 -0.64 1.30
CA ALA A 80 11.64 0.66 1.70
C ALA A 80 10.70 1.44 2.62
N LYS A 81 9.38 1.30 2.42
CA LYS A 81 8.35 1.93 3.27
C LYS A 81 7.98 1.11 4.50
N GLY A 82 8.64 -0.03 4.74
CA GLY A 82 8.36 -0.91 5.88
C GLY A 82 6.99 -1.59 5.84
N LEU A 83 6.37 -1.66 4.66
CA LEU A 83 5.08 -2.33 4.47
C LEU A 83 5.22 -3.85 4.46
N ILE A 84 6.39 -4.36 4.12
CA ILE A 84 6.75 -5.79 4.16
C ILE A 84 8.12 -5.96 4.81
N SER A 85 8.41 -7.12 5.38
CA SER A 85 9.73 -7.45 5.93
C SER A 85 10.62 -8.07 4.86
N LEU A 86 11.94 -7.97 5.05
CA LEU A 86 12.90 -8.73 4.24
C LEU A 86 12.68 -10.24 4.41
N ASP A 87 12.22 -10.68 5.58
CA ASP A 87 11.91 -12.10 5.87
C ASP A 87 10.75 -12.63 5.03
N ASP A 88 9.90 -11.74 4.50
CA ASP A 88 8.80 -12.13 3.62
C ASP A 88 9.27 -12.43 2.19
N ILE A 89 10.51 -12.05 1.84
CA ILE A 89 11.08 -12.14 0.49
C ILE A 89 11.92 -13.42 0.35
N PRO A 90 11.76 -14.20 -0.74
CA PRO A 90 12.61 -15.36 -0.99
C PRO A 90 14.09 -15.00 -1.03
N SER A 91 14.93 -15.79 -0.36
CA SER A 91 16.37 -15.55 -0.26
C SER A 91 17.06 -15.39 -1.62
N GLU A 92 16.60 -16.13 -2.64
CA GLU A 92 17.10 -16.07 -4.02
C GLU A 92 17.08 -14.66 -4.63
N ILE A 93 16.15 -13.80 -4.20
CA ILE A 93 15.99 -12.43 -4.73
C ILE A 93 16.13 -11.34 -3.65
N ALA A 94 16.39 -11.71 -2.40
CA ALA A 94 16.39 -10.77 -1.27
C ALA A 94 17.42 -9.65 -1.44
N ASP A 95 18.64 -9.98 -1.87
CA ASP A 95 19.71 -9.00 -2.07
C ASP A 95 19.38 -8.01 -3.19
N GLU A 96 18.85 -8.49 -4.32
CA GLU A 96 18.43 -7.64 -5.43
C GLU A 96 17.33 -6.66 -5.01
N ILE A 97 16.34 -7.13 -4.27
CA ILE A 97 15.24 -6.31 -3.77
C ILE A 97 15.74 -5.30 -2.74
N LYS A 98 16.67 -5.70 -1.87
CA LYS A 98 17.28 -4.79 -0.89
C LYS A 98 18.01 -3.65 -1.57
N ILE A 99 18.82 -3.94 -2.60
CA ILE A 99 19.52 -2.91 -3.40
C ILE A 99 18.51 -1.97 -4.05
N LYS A 100 17.48 -2.51 -4.70
CA LYS A 100 16.41 -1.69 -5.31
C LYS A 100 15.64 -0.86 -4.28
N ALA A 101 15.43 -1.37 -3.07
CA ALA A 101 14.72 -0.64 -2.03
C ALA A 101 15.46 0.64 -1.59
N GLU A 102 16.79 0.68 -1.74
CA GLU A 102 17.58 1.88 -1.43
C GLU A 102 17.25 3.07 -2.32
N THR A 103 16.70 2.85 -3.52
CA THR A 103 16.28 3.94 -4.41
C THR A 103 14.98 4.63 -3.97
N PHE A 104 14.29 4.08 -2.96
CA PHE A 104 13.01 4.59 -2.44
C PHE A 104 13.10 5.11 -1.00
N LYS A 105 14.31 5.07 -0.41
CA LYS A 105 14.64 5.72 0.87
C LYS A 105 14.71 7.22 0.65
#